data_AF-A0A372GU41-F1
#
_entry.id   AF-A0A372GU41-F1
#
_cell.length_a   1.000
_cell.length_b   1.000
_cell.length_c   1.000
_cell.angle_alpha   90.00
_cell.angle_beta   90.00
_cell.angle_gamma   90.00
#
_symmetry.space_group_name_H-M   'P 1'
#
loop_
_entity.id
_entity.type
_entity.pdbx_description
1 polymer ?
#
loop_
_entity_poly.entity_id
_entity_poly.type
_entity_poly.pdbx_seq_one_letter_code
_entity_poly.pdbx_strand_id
1 'polypeptide(L)'
;MDTQNIPTFFTRPEKSLFGVCSKLSHKLGLAPVGVRIAFIVLTFLFIPLGVIAYFGLYLATVQNKSRMVIFGFVGVLLGIPLSYYFQSDIIKNLMGMFSYVGNLPDVVDGYNGFIGNGVDIVFNIVLSMVVFALVGGTIGYFMDKKEIPK
;
A
#
# COMPACT_ATOMS: atom_id res chain seq x y z
N MET A 1 -18.14 -3.77 -39.54
CA MET A 1 -17.51 -3.34 -38.26
C MET A 1 -18.66 -3.15 -37.30
N ASP A 2 -19.02 -4.22 -36.59
CA ASP A 2 -20.28 -4.29 -35.83
C ASP A 2 -20.23 -3.53 -34.51
N THR A 3 -21.07 -2.51 -34.43
CA THR A 3 -21.28 -1.62 -33.27
C THR A 3 -21.81 -2.36 -32.02
N GLN A 4 -22.21 -3.63 -32.16
CA GLN A 4 -22.70 -4.47 -31.06
C GLN A 4 -21.60 -5.09 -30.17
N ASN A 5 -20.32 -4.98 -30.54
CA ASN A 5 -19.20 -5.56 -29.77
C ASN A 5 -18.53 -4.59 -28.78
N ILE A 6 -18.95 -3.33 -28.77
CA ILE A 6 -18.41 -2.31 -27.86
C ILE A 6 -18.90 -2.52 -26.41
N PRO A 7 -20.20 -2.78 -26.13
CA PRO A 7 -20.64 -2.94 -24.74
C PRO A 7 -20.07 -4.21 -24.10
N THR A 8 -19.91 -5.31 -24.85
CA THR A 8 -19.33 -6.58 -24.35
C THR A 8 -17.84 -6.50 -24.04
N PHE A 9 -17.10 -5.56 -24.63
CA PHE A 9 -15.70 -5.31 -24.28
C PHE A 9 -15.56 -4.59 -22.93
N PHE A 10 -16.51 -3.70 -22.60
CA PHE A 10 -16.56 -2.97 -21.32
C PHE A 10 -17.25 -3.76 -20.18
N THR A 11 -18.22 -4.62 -20.48
CA THR A 11 -18.97 -5.38 -19.45
C THR A 11 -18.27 -6.64 -18.98
N ARG A 12 -17.09 -6.99 -19.51
CA ARG A 12 -16.26 -8.09 -19.01
C ARG A 12 -15.83 -7.79 -17.55
N PRO A 13 -16.37 -8.50 -16.54
CA PRO A 13 -16.11 -8.22 -15.13
C PRO A 13 -14.63 -8.37 -14.75
N GLU A 14 -13.85 -9.05 -15.60
CA GLU A 14 -12.40 -9.25 -15.48
C GLU A 14 -11.55 -7.96 -15.55
N LYS A 15 -12.01 -6.87 -16.17
CA LYS A 15 -11.12 -5.75 -16.57
C LYS A 15 -11.31 -4.42 -15.85
N SER A 16 -12.09 -4.36 -14.78
CA SER A 16 -12.43 -3.05 -14.20
C SER A 16 -11.30 -2.31 -13.47
N LEU A 17 -10.12 -2.92 -13.25
CA LEU A 17 -8.85 -2.26 -12.87
C LEU A 17 -7.78 -3.36 -12.65
N PHE A 18 -6.84 -3.54 -13.57
CA PHE A 18 -5.70 -4.48 -13.44
C PHE A 18 -5.99 -5.96 -13.02
N GLY A 19 -7.25 -6.38 -12.91
CA GLY A 19 -7.66 -7.75 -12.57
C GLY A 19 -7.50 -8.14 -11.08
N VAL A 20 -7.18 -7.19 -10.18
CA VAL A 20 -6.90 -7.49 -8.75
C VAL A 20 -8.10 -8.12 -8.05
N CYS A 21 -9.27 -7.48 -8.15
CA CYS A 21 -10.50 -8.01 -7.54
C CYS A 21 -10.93 -9.35 -8.16
N SER A 22 -10.61 -9.58 -9.44
CA SER A 22 -10.94 -10.83 -10.14
C SER A 22 -10.03 -11.98 -9.69
N LYS A 23 -8.71 -11.75 -9.62
CA LYS A 23 -7.75 -12.72 -9.07
C LYS A 23 -8.03 -13.06 -7.61
N LEU A 24 -8.37 -12.05 -6.80
CA LEU A 24 -8.70 -12.26 -5.39
C LEU A 24 -10.03 -13.02 -5.21
N SER A 25 -11.05 -12.64 -6.01
CA SER A 25 -12.33 -13.34 -6.09
C SER A 25 -12.15 -14.83 -6.41
N HIS A 26 -11.32 -15.16 -7.39
CA HIS A 26 -11.05 -16.54 -7.77
C HIS A 26 -10.26 -17.32 -6.69
N LYS A 27 -9.42 -16.63 -5.91
CA LYS A 27 -8.64 -17.26 -4.82
C LYS A 27 -9.46 -17.48 -3.55
N LEU A 28 -10.47 -16.64 -3.31
CA LEU A 28 -11.34 -16.68 -2.12
C LEU A 28 -12.74 -17.27 -2.38
N GLY A 29 -13.08 -17.58 -3.63
CA GLY A 29 -14.41 -18.09 -4.01
C GLY A 29 -15.55 -17.08 -3.85
N LEU A 30 -15.25 -15.78 -3.70
CA LEU A 30 -16.22 -14.71 -3.46
C LEU A 30 -16.57 -13.97 -4.75
N ALA A 31 -17.76 -13.38 -4.84
CA ALA A 31 -18.13 -12.56 -6.01
C ALA A 31 -17.21 -11.33 -6.16
N PRO A 32 -16.73 -10.99 -7.38
CA PRO A 32 -15.83 -9.85 -7.62
C PRO A 32 -16.40 -8.51 -7.14
N VAL A 33 -17.72 -8.38 -7.13
CA VAL A 33 -18.45 -7.20 -6.63
C VAL A 33 -18.28 -7.05 -5.12
N GLY A 34 -18.34 -8.15 -4.36
CA GLY A 34 -18.12 -8.13 -2.91
C GLY A 34 -16.72 -7.65 -2.54
N VAL A 35 -15.70 -8.07 -3.29
CA VAL A 35 -14.32 -7.61 -3.10
C VAL A 35 -14.18 -6.11 -3.36
N ARG A 36 -14.86 -5.57 -4.39
CA ARG A 36 -14.86 -4.13 -4.68
C ARG A 36 -15.53 -3.33 -3.57
N ILE A 37 -16.69 -3.78 -3.08
CA ILE A 37 -17.41 -3.13 -1.98
C ILE A 37 -16.54 -3.14 -0.72
N ALA A 38 -15.87 -4.25 -0.42
CA ALA A 38 -14.95 -4.34 0.72
C ALA A 38 -13.82 -3.31 0.63
N PHE A 39 -13.18 -3.14 -0.54
CA PHE A 39 -12.13 -2.11 -0.72
C PHE A 39 -12.68 -0.69 -0.63
N ILE A 40 -13.87 -0.43 -1.16
CA ILE A 40 -14.52 0.88 -1.08
C ILE A 40 -14.84 1.21 0.39
N VAL A 41 -15.46 0.28 1.11
CA VAL A 41 -15.76 0.44 2.54
C VAL A 41 -14.48 0.62 3.36
N LEU A 42 -13.42 -0.14 3.05
CA LEU A 42 -12.10 0.00 3.66
C LEU A 42 -11.48 1.37 3.38
N THR A 43 -11.69 1.91 2.18
CA THR A 43 -11.25 3.26 1.79
C THR A 43 -12.06 4.32 2.53
N PHE A 44 -13.36 4.13 2.73
CA PHE A 44 -14.19 5.07 3.49
C PHE A 44 -13.87 5.06 4.99
N LEU A 45 -13.56 3.89 5.56
CA LEU A 45 -13.14 3.76 6.96
C LEU A 45 -11.74 4.31 7.21
N PHE A 46 -10.84 4.10 6.25
CA PHE A 46 -9.46 4.56 6.32
C PHE A 46 -9.03 5.05 4.93
N ILE A 47 -9.14 6.36 4.72
CA ILE A 47 -8.95 7.05 3.44
C ILE A 47 -7.67 6.65 2.69
N PRO A 48 -6.50 6.40 3.32
CA PRO A 48 -5.35 5.87 2.59
C PRO A 48 -5.35 4.34 2.46
N LEU A 49 -5.94 3.61 3.40
CA LEU A 49 -5.70 2.17 3.60
C LEU A 49 -6.32 1.29 2.52
N GLY A 50 -7.51 1.64 2.03
CA GLY A 50 -8.18 0.84 0.99
C GLY A 50 -7.46 0.90 -0.36
N VAL A 51 -6.93 2.06 -0.72
CA VAL A 51 -6.11 2.24 -1.93
C VAL A 51 -4.77 1.50 -1.78
N ILE A 52 -4.14 1.61 -0.61
CA ILE A 52 -2.88 0.94 -0.28
C ILE A 52 -3.06 -0.60 -0.36
N ALA A 53 -4.08 -1.14 0.31
CA ALA A 53 -4.33 -2.58 0.30
C ALA A 53 -4.60 -3.12 -1.11
N TYR A 54 -5.26 -2.33 -1.97
CA TYR A 54 -5.51 -2.69 -3.36
C TYR A 54 -4.22 -2.84 -4.18
N PHE A 55 -3.34 -1.84 -4.10
CA PHE A 55 -2.04 -1.88 -4.77
C PHE A 55 -1.11 -2.93 -4.17
N GLY A 56 -1.19 -3.20 -2.86
CA GLY A 56 -0.38 -4.24 -2.21
C GLY A 56 -0.75 -5.64 -2.68
N LEU A 57 -2.04 -5.89 -2.79
CA LEU A 57 -2.55 -7.15 -3.30
C LEU A 57 -2.25 -7.33 -4.80
N TYR A 58 -2.26 -6.25 -5.57
CA TYR A 58 -1.78 -6.27 -6.95
C TYR A 58 -0.32 -6.74 -7.04
N LEU A 59 0.57 -6.16 -6.23
CA LEU A 59 1.98 -6.55 -6.19
C LEU A 59 2.16 -8.00 -5.70
N ALA A 60 1.46 -8.40 -4.64
CA ALA A 60 1.55 -9.77 -4.10
C ALA A 60 1.03 -10.86 -5.05
N THR A 61 0.16 -10.52 -6.01
CA THR A 61 -0.40 -11.47 -6.99
C THR A 61 0.40 -11.55 -8.29
N VAL A 62 1.47 -10.77 -8.45
CA VAL A 62 2.46 -10.90 -9.52
C VAL A 62 3.58 -11.80 -9.01
N GLN A 63 3.42 -13.09 -9.23
CA GLN A 63 4.02 -14.17 -8.43
C GLN A 63 5.43 -14.62 -8.86
N ASN A 64 6.26 -13.74 -9.43
CA ASN A 64 7.63 -14.11 -9.79
C ASN A 64 8.64 -13.47 -8.84
N LYS A 65 9.80 -14.14 -8.60
CA LYS A 65 10.99 -13.65 -7.85
C LYS A 65 11.58 -12.40 -8.53
N SER A 66 10.79 -11.35 -8.54
CA SER A 66 10.89 -10.15 -9.34
C SER A 66 11.52 -9.07 -8.50
N ARG A 67 12.23 -8.14 -9.15
CA ARG A 67 12.77 -6.94 -8.50
C ARG A 67 11.67 -6.19 -7.73
N MET A 68 10.39 -6.36 -8.10
CA MET A 68 9.22 -5.98 -7.30
C MET A 68 9.33 -6.30 -5.81
N VAL A 69 9.68 -7.54 -5.44
CA VAL A 69 9.75 -7.95 -4.03
C VAL A 69 10.91 -7.24 -3.32
N ILE A 70 12.06 -7.16 -3.99
CA ILE A 70 13.26 -6.50 -3.46
C ILE A 70 12.98 -5.01 -3.21
N PHE A 71 12.46 -4.30 -4.21
CA PHE A 71 12.12 -2.90 -4.08
C PHE A 71 10.97 -2.67 -3.10
N GLY A 72 10.03 -3.61 -2.97
CA GLY A 72 9.01 -3.59 -1.93
C GLY A 72 9.62 -3.65 -0.52
N PHE A 73 10.57 -4.56 -0.27
CA PHE A 73 11.28 -4.63 1.00
C PHE A 73 12.13 -3.38 1.28
N VAL A 74 12.82 -2.84 0.26
CA VAL A 74 13.53 -1.56 0.37
C VAL A 74 12.54 -0.45 0.74
N GLY A 75 11.35 -0.45 0.13
CA GLY A 75 10.26 0.44 0.48
C GLY A 75 9.84 0.33 1.94
N VAL A 76 9.63 -0.89 2.46
CA VAL A 76 9.32 -1.10 3.89
C VAL A 76 10.41 -0.51 4.79
N LEU A 77 11.67 -0.80 4.51
CA LEU A 77 12.80 -0.31 5.30
C LEU A 77 12.91 1.21 5.29
N LEU A 78 12.69 1.84 4.13
CA LEU A 78 12.67 3.29 3.98
C LEU A 78 11.42 3.93 4.60
N GLY A 79 10.30 3.21 4.67
CA GLY A 79 9.08 3.70 5.28
C GLY A 79 9.23 4.03 6.77
N ILE A 80 10.13 3.37 7.49
CA ILE A 80 10.40 3.65 8.91
C ILE A 80 10.96 5.07 9.11
N PRO A 81 12.11 5.47 8.53
CA PRO A 81 12.60 6.85 8.62
C PRO A 81 11.67 7.85 7.96
N LEU A 82 11.03 7.51 6.84
CA LEU A 82 10.11 8.42 6.17
C LEU A 82 8.81 8.66 6.95
N SER A 83 8.44 7.77 7.86
CA SER A 83 7.28 7.97 8.74
C SER A 83 7.40 9.21 9.62
N TYR A 84 8.62 9.66 9.90
CA TYR A 84 8.91 10.92 10.60
C TYR A 84 8.24 12.11 9.92
N TYR A 85 8.19 12.14 8.59
CA TYR A 85 7.55 13.23 7.85
C TYR A 85 6.02 13.20 7.94
N PHE A 86 5.43 12.05 8.25
CA PHE A 86 4.00 11.91 8.52
C PHE A 86 3.65 12.12 10.00
N GLN A 87 4.63 12.31 10.88
CA GLN A 87 4.36 12.67 12.27
C GLN A 87 3.90 14.12 12.44
N SER A 88 3.27 14.39 13.58
CA SER A 88 2.85 15.74 13.97
C SER A 88 4.05 16.68 14.16
N ASP A 89 3.80 17.99 14.02
CA ASP A 89 4.84 19.02 14.17
C ASP A 89 5.49 19.00 15.57
N ILE A 90 4.79 18.47 16.57
CA ILE A 90 5.31 18.37 17.93
C ILE A 90 6.49 17.38 17.99
N ILE A 91 6.34 16.19 17.39
CA ILE A 91 7.42 15.18 17.35
C ILE A 91 8.58 15.70 16.50
N LYS A 92 8.28 16.38 15.39
CA LYS A 92 9.30 16.94 14.49
C LYS A 92 10.11 18.06 15.14
N ASN A 93 9.51 18.82 16.05
CA ASN A 93 10.18 19.91 16.74
C ASN A 93 10.91 19.45 18.01
N LEU A 94 10.45 18.36 18.63
CA LEU A 94 11.13 17.76 19.78
C LEU A 94 12.39 16.94 19.39
N MET A 95 12.37 16.26 18.24
CA MET A 95 13.37 15.23 17.93
C MET A 95 13.74 15.24 16.45
N GLY A 96 15.03 15.16 16.13
CA GLY A 96 15.47 14.98 14.75
C GLY A 96 15.20 13.56 14.21
N MET A 97 15.07 13.44 12.89
CA MET A 97 14.75 12.18 12.18
C MET A 97 15.62 10.98 12.61
N PHE A 98 16.94 11.16 12.76
CA PHE A 98 17.83 10.07 13.17
C PHE A 98 17.58 9.60 14.62
N SER A 99 17.26 10.55 15.52
CA SER A 99 16.92 10.23 16.91
C SER A 99 15.55 9.54 16.99
N TYR A 100 14.60 9.97 16.16
CA TYR A 100 13.29 9.33 16.04
C TYR A 100 13.40 7.84 15.66
N VAL A 101 14.24 7.50 14.66
CA VAL A 101 14.44 6.11 14.24
C VAL A 101 15.22 5.30 15.28
N GLY A 102 16.24 5.90 15.88
CA GLY A 102 17.09 5.23 16.87
C GLY A 102 16.39 4.95 18.21
N ASN A 103 15.46 5.81 18.62
CA ASN A 103 14.83 5.80 19.94
C ASN A 103 13.31 5.69 19.84
N LEU A 104 12.80 4.88 18.90
CA LEU A 104 11.36 4.66 18.69
C LEU A 104 10.56 4.35 19.97
N PRO A 105 11.04 3.49 20.90
CA PRO A 105 10.33 3.23 22.15
C PRO A 105 10.15 4.50 23.00
N ASP A 106 11.21 5.31 23.13
CA ASP A 106 11.18 6.55 23.90
C ASP A 106 10.25 7.59 23.26
N VAL A 107 10.17 7.62 21.91
CA VAL A 107 9.23 8.49 21.18
C VAL A 107 7.78 8.11 21.50
N VAL A 108 7.47 6.81 21.46
CA VAL A 108 6.12 6.31 21.72
C VAL A 108 5.73 6.55 23.17
N ASP A 109 6.61 6.23 24.12
CA ASP A 109 6.36 6.41 25.56
C ASP A 109 6.25 7.89 25.94
N GLY A 110 7.12 8.74 25.38
CA GLY A 110 7.06 10.19 25.57
C GLY A 110 5.76 10.79 25.02
N TYR A 111 5.34 10.40 23.81
CA TYR A 111 4.10 10.92 23.25
C TYR A 111 2.85 10.47 24.03
N ASN A 112 2.86 9.22 24.52
CA ASN A 112 1.81 8.65 25.35
C ASN A 112 1.69 9.35 26.72
N GLY A 113 2.82 9.83 27.27
CA GLY A 113 2.86 10.51 28.56
C GLY A 113 2.47 11.98 28.56
N PHE A 114 2.63 12.70 27.43
CA PHE A 114 2.51 14.17 27.41
C PHE A 114 1.37 14.73 26.53
N ILE A 115 0.98 14.07 25.43
CA ILE A 115 0.21 14.77 24.36
C ILE A 115 -0.89 13.93 23.69
N GLY A 116 -0.73 12.62 23.51
CA GLY A 116 -1.66 11.83 22.69
C GLY A 116 -1.51 10.32 22.84
N ASN A 117 -2.14 9.54 21.96
CA ASN A 117 -2.09 8.08 21.99
C ASN A 117 -0.85 7.58 21.24
N GLY A 118 0.06 6.86 21.92
CA GLY A 118 1.26 6.27 21.31
C GLY A 118 0.96 5.34 20.13
N VAL A 119 -0.26 4.78 20.07
CA VAL A 119 -0.76 3.97 18.95
C VAL A 119 -0.78 4.76 17.63
N ASP A 120 -0.98 6.08 17.66
CA ASP A 120 -1.03 6.90 16.45
C ASP A 120 0.36 6.99 15.79
N ILE A 121 1.43 7.05 16.59
CA ILE A 121 2.80 7.02 16.07
C ILE A 121 3.07 5.69 15.38
N VAL A 122 2.75 4.58 16.06
CA VAL A 122 2.94 3.23 15.54
C VAL A 122 2.12 3.05 14.26
N PHE A 123 0.88 3.54 14.24
CA PHE A 123 0.02 3.48 13.07
C PHE A 123 0.62 4.27 11.90
N ASN A 124 1.16 5.47 12.13
CA ASN A 124 1.84 6.25 11.10
C ASN A 124 3.10 5.56 10.57
N ILE A 125 3.87 4.88 11.43
CA ILE A 125 5.03 4.07 11.03
C ILE A 125 4.59 2.93 10.13
N VAL A 126 3.61 2.14 10.57
CA VAL A 126 3.08 1.00 9.81
C VAL A 126 2.49 1.48 8.48
N LEU A 127 1.70 2.55 8.50
CA LEU A 127 1.12 3.15 7.30
C LEU A 127 2.22 3.55 6.31
N SER A 128 3.27 4.23 6.78
CA SER A 128 4.42 4.62 5.96
C SER A 128 5.14 3.40 5.38
N MET A 129 5.43 2.39 6.20
CA MET A 129 6.04 1.13 5.74
C MET A 129 5.24 0.50 4.61
N VAL A 130 3.91 0.43 4.75
CA VAL A 130 3.06 -0.13 3.71
C VAL A 130 3.06 0.78 2.47
N VAL A 131 2.85 2.09 2.59
CA VAL A 131 2.89 3.02 1.44
C VAL A 131 4.19 2.88 0.65
N PHE A 132 5.34 2.92 1.32
CA PHE A 132 6.62 2.82 0.63
C PHE A 132 6.89 1.42 0.07
N ALA A 133 6.40 0.35 0.70
CA ALA A 133 6.43 -0.99 0.13
C ALA A 133 5.69 -1.06 -1.22
N LEU A 134 4.57 -0.36 -1.33
CA LEU A 134 3.80 -0.30 -2.58
C LEU A 134 4.50 0.51 -3.64
N VAL A 135 5.04 1.67 -3.28
CA VAL A 135 5.82 2.51 -4.20
C VAL A 135 7.01 1.70 -4.71
N GLY A 136 7.79 1.09 -3.82
CA GLY A 136 8.92 0.25 -4.15
C GLY A 136 8.53 -0.93 -5.05
N GLY A 137 7.51 -1.70 -4.68
CA GLY A 137 7.05 -2.81 -5.50
C GLY A 137 6.53 -2.38 -6.87
N THR A 138 5.87 -1.22 -6.96
CA THR A 138 5.41 -0.65 -8.24
C THR A 138 6.59 -0.26 -9.13
N ILE A 139 7.64 0.36 -8.57
CA ILE A 139 8.88 0.66 -9.30
C ILE A 139 9.51 -0.64 -9.80
N GLY A 140 9.66 -1.64 -8.93
CA GLY A 140 10.23 -2.93 -9.30
C GLY A 140 9.45 -3.66 -10.39
N TYR A 141 8.11 -3.53 -10.39
CA TYR A 141 7.26 -4.06 -11.47
C TYR A 141 7.57 -3.42 -12.83
N PHE A 142 7.66 -2.09 -12.88
CA PHE A 142 7.93 -1.37 -14.13
C PHE A 142 9.35 -1.62 -14.64
N MET A 143 10.31 -1.83 -13.75
CA MET A 143 11.68 -2.23 -14.11
C MET A 143 11.70 -3.60 -14.75
N ASP A 144 11.03 -4.60 -14.17
CA ASP A 144 10.98 -5.95 -14.75
C ASP A 144 10.24 -5.98 -16.08
N LYS A 145 9.19 -5.16 -16.25
CA LYS A 145 8.46 -5.06 -17.52
C LYS A 145 9.32 -4.47 -18.66
N LYS A 146 10.28 -3.59 -18.35
CA LYS A 146 11.19 -2.99 -19.35
C LYS A 146 12.25 -3.97 -19.85
N GLU A 147 12.59 -4.99 -19.06
CA GLU A 147 13.63 -5.97 -19.39
C GLU A 147 13.13 -7.20 -20.14
N ILE A 148 11.84 -7.32 -20.43
CA ILE A 148 11.33 -8.34 -21.35
C ILE A 148 11.45 -7.76 -22.77
N PRO A 149 12.50 -8.11 -23.56
CA PRO A 149 12.53 -7.74 -24.97
C PRO A 149 11.32 -8.38 -25.67
N LYS A 150 10.70 -7.61 -26.57
CA LYS A 150 9.64 -8.11 -27.47
C LYS A 150 10.17 -9.23 -28.36
#